data_AF-A0AAW7X2D0-F1
#
_entry.id   AF-A0AAW7X2D0-F1
#
_cell.length_a   1.000
_cell.length_b   1.000
_cell.length_c   1.000
_cell.angle_alpha   90.00
_cell.angle_beta   90.00
_cell.angle_gamma   90.00
#
_symmetry.space_group_name_H-M   'P 1'
#
loop_
_entity.id
_entity.type
_entity.pdbx_description
1 polymer ?
#
loop_
_entity_poly.entity_id
_entity_poly.type
_entity_poly.pdbx_seq_one_letter_code
_entity_poly.pdbx_strand_id
1 'polypeptide(L)'
;MAIIRYILGRIILLLDWLFTPKSVKRDPELQAQLDLKMANYTLYQYLACPFCVKVRRALKRNSLLVETRDAKRCETTKKELLEGGGKLKVPCLRIEGNDGSVSWLYQSSDIIHYLEAQIPR
;
A
#
# COMPACT_ATOMS: atom_id res chain seq x y z
N MET A 1 -2.59 -23.60 -18.32
CA MET A 1 -2.34 -22.16 -18.11
C MET A 1 -3.00 -21.57 -16.85
N ALA A 2 -4.23 -21.93 -16.47
CA ALA A 2 -4.89 -21.37 -15.27
C ALA A 2 -4.39 -21.97 -13.94
N ILE A 3 -4.09 -23.28 -13.91
CA ILE A 3 -3.64 -24.01 -12.72
C ILE A 3 -2.29 -23.49 -12.20
N ILE A 4 -1.34 -23.22 -13.10
CA ILE A 4 -0.02 -22.68 -12.74
C ILE A 4 -0.15 -21.30 -12.07
N ARG A 5 -1.00 -20.41 -12.63
CA ARG A 5 -1.29 -19.09 -12.05
C ARG A 5 -1.97 -19.20 -10.68
N TYR A 6 -2.83 -20.19 -10.50
CA TYR A 6 -3.51 -20.45 -9.23
C TYR A 6 -2.52 -20.94 -8.15
N ILE A 7 -1.67 -21.91 -8.49
CA ILE A 7 -0.64 -22.45 -7.58
C ILE A 7 0.39 -21.36 -7.23
N LEU A 8 0.87 -20.60 -8.23
CA LEU A 8 1.79 -19.47 -8.00
C LEU A 8 1.17 -18.41 -7.08
N GLY A 9 -0.09 -18.05 -7.30
CA GLY A 9 -0.79 -17.10 -6.43
C GLY A 9 -0.86 -17.59 -4.97
N ARG A 10 -1.14 -18.88 -4.76
CA ARG A 10 -1.17 -19.49 -3.42
C ARG A 10 0.21 -19.52 -2.76
N ILE A 11 1.26 -19.89 -3.49
CA ILE A 11 2.63 -19.88 -2.97
C ILE A 11 3.04 -18.47 -2.57
N ILE A 12 2.74 -17.46 -3.39
CA ILE A 12 3.04 -16.05 -3.07
C ILE A 12 2.35 -15.62 -1.77
N LEU A 13 1.07 -15.95 -1.57
CA LEU A 13 0.34 -15.62 -0.35
C LEU A 13 0.91 -16.36 0.89
N LEU A 14 1.28 -17.62 0.73
CA LEU A 14 1.86 -18.44 1.79
C LEU A 14 3.24 -17.91 2.22
N LEU A 15 4.09 -17.55 1.25
CA LEU A 15 5.38 -16.89 1.48
C LEU A 15 5.22 -15.48 2.03
N ASP A 16 4.18 -14.74 1.63
CA ASP A 16 3.88 -13.41 2.18
C ASP A 16 3.68 -13.51 3.69
N TRP A 17 2.82 -14.46 4.10
CA TRP A 17 2.52 -14.74 5.49
C TRP A 17 3.74 -15.25 6.28
N LEU A 18 4.46 -16.25 5.76
CA LEU A 18 5.58 -16.88 6.46
C LEU A 18 6.75 -15.91 6.71
N PHE A 19 7.06 -15.05 5.73
CA PHE A 19 8.18 -14.11 5.79
C PHE A 19 7.74 -12.67 6.09
N THR A 20 6.67 -12.52 6.88
CA THR A 20 6.15 -11.20 7.23
C THR A 20 7.12 -10.48 8.19
N PRO A 21 7.53 -9.23 7.92
CA PRO A 21 8.45 -8.51 8.80
C PRO A 21 7.80 -8.17 10.15
N LYS A 22 8.64 -8.06 11.18
CA LYS A 22 8.25 -7.47 12.46
C LYS A 22 8.04 -5.97 12.32
N SER A 23 7.05 -5.45 13.02
CA SER A 23 6.69 -4.05 13.08
C SER A 23 7.55 -3.31 14.12
N VAL A 24 8.05 -2.13 13.76
CA VAL A 24 8.81 -1.25 14.67
C VAL A 24 7.91 -0.76 15.79
N LYS A 25 8.41 -0.79 17.03
CA LYS A 25 7.71 -0.22 18.19
C LYS A 25 8.12 1.24 18.36
N ARG A 26 7.14 2.13 18.49
CA ARG A 26 7.35 3.55 18.75
C ARG A 26 6.60 3.97 20.00
N ASP A 27 6.92 5.17 20.48
CA ASP A 27 6.12 5.83 21.52
C ASP A 27 4.65 5.95 21.06
N PRO A 28 3.67 5.67 21.93
CA PRO A 28 2.25 5.70 21.57
C PRO A 28 1.77 7.06 21.06
N GLU A 29 2.30 8.18 21.56
CA GLU A 29 1.89 9.52 21.11
C GLU A 29 2.34 9.75 19.66
N LEU A 30 3.59 9.41 19.37
CA LEU A 30 4.17 9.54 18.03
C LEU A 30 3.50 8.58 17.04
N GLN A 31 3.14 7.37 17.48
CA GLN A 31 2.39 6.43 16.65
C GLN A 31 0.99 6.96 16.32
N ALA A 32 0.28 7.56 17.28
CA ALA A 32 -1.03 8.14 17.04
C ALA A 32 -0.97 9.31 16.04
N GLN A 33 0.03 10.18 16.15
CA GLN A 33 0.25 11.26 15.18
C GLN A 33 0.51 10.71 13.77
N LEU A 34 1.29 9.63 13.67
CA LEU A 34 1.59 8.99 12.39
C LEU A 34 0.36 8.30 11.80
N ASP A 35 -0.45 7.63 12.62
CA ASP A 35 -1.69 6.97 12.19
C ASP A 35 -2.71 7.99 11.69
N LEU A 36 -2.86 9.14 12.38
CA LEU A 36 -3.70 10.25 11.91
C LEU A 36 -3.22 10.79 10.56
N LYS A 37 -1.90 10.93 10.39
CA LYS A 37 -1.31 11.35 9.12
C LYS A 37 -1.58 10.31 8.04
N MET A 38 -1.34 9.03 8.32
CA MET A 38 -1.50 7.91 7.38
C MET A 38 -2.96 7.64 7.01
N ALA A 39 -3.93 8.11 7.80
CA ALA A 39 -5.36 8.04 7.46
C ALA A 39 -5.72 8.77 6.15
N ASN A 40 -4.96 9.81 5.79
CA ASN A 40 -5.13 10.55 4.54
C ASN A 40 -4.51 9.84 3.31
N TYR A 41 -3.98 8.64 3.50
CA TYR A 41 -3.31 7.87 2.48
C TYR A 41 -4.12 6.62 2.13
N THR A 42 -4.21 6.32 0.84
CA THR A 42 -4.87 5.10 0.36
C THR A 42 -3.98 4.38 -0.64
N LEU A 43 -3.65 3.12 -0.36
CA LEU A 43 -2.87 2.27 -1.24
C LEU A 43 -3.78 1.41 -2.13
N TYR A 44 -3.75 1.69 -3.42
CA TYR A 44 -4.37 0.86 -4.46
C TYR A 44 -3.43 -0.27 -4.83
N GLN A 45 -3.91 -1.50 -4.68
CA GLN A 45 -3.08 -2.69 -4.86
C GLN A 45 -3.85 -3.85 -5.50
N TYR A 46 -3.11 -4.90 -5.88
CA TYR A 46 -3.66 -6.23 -6.12
C TYR A 46 -3.06 -7.20 -5.10
N LEU A 47 -3.88 -8.08 -4.52
CA LEU A 47 -3.44 -9.00 -3.47
C LEU A 47 -2.24 -9.88 -3.87
N ALA A 48 -2.26 -10.41 -5.10
CA ALA A 48 -1.25 -11.33 -5.62
C ALA A 48 -0.11 -10.64 -6.41
N CYS A 49 0.04 -9.32 -6.33
CA CYS A 49 1.09 -8.60 -7.05
C CYS A 49 2.37 -8.48 -6.20
N PRO A 50 3.55 -8.91 -6.70
CA PRO A 50 4.80 -8.88 -5.93
C PRO A 50 5.23 -7.45 -5.55
N PHE A 51 4.98 -6.47 -6.41
CA PHE A 51 5.27 -5.06 -6.11
C PHE A 51 4.34 -4.49 -5.04
N CYS A 52 3.08 -4.94 -5.00
CA CYS A 52 2.15 -4.55 -3.94
C CYS A 52 2.54 -5.19 -2.61
N VAL A 53 2.91 -6.47 -2.62
CA VAL A 53 3.47 -7.19 -1.46
C VAL A 53 4.69 -6.44 -0.91
N LYS A 54 5.59 -5.97 -1.77
CA LYS A 54 6.77 -5.17 -1.37
C LYS A 54 6.37 -3.93 -0.56
N VAL A 55 5.38 -3.16 -1.03
CA VAL A 55 4.88 -1.96 -0.33
C VAL A 55 4.19 -2.34 0.98
N ARG A 56 3.31 -3.36 1.00
CA ARG A 56 2.66 -3.84 2.23
C ARG A 56 3.65 -4.25 3.30
N ARG A 57 4.73 -4.93 2.91
CA ARG A 57 5.81 -5.32 3.82
C ARG A 57 6.54 -4.10 4.38
N ALA A 58 6.77 -3.06 3.58
CA ALA A 58 7.35 -1.81 4.06
C ALA A 58 6.41 -1.09 5.05
N LEU A 59 5.11 -0.99 4.73
CA LEU A 59 4.09 -0.46 5.65
C LEU A 59 4.11 -1.20 6.99
N LYS A 60 4.07 -2.53 6.94
CA LYS A 60 4.08 -3.35 8.16
C LYS A 60 5.38 -3.23 8.95
N ARG A 61 6.54 -3.23 8.28
CA ARG A 61 7.85 -3.04 8.92
C ARG A 61 7.90 -1.72 9.67
N ASN A 62 7.41 -0.66 9.02
CA ASN A 62 7.40 0.68 9.56
C ASN A 62 6.18 1.00 10.43
N SER A 63 5.33 0.02 10.77
CA SER A 63 4.11 0.21 11.57
C SER A 63 3.25 1.36 11.06
N LEU A 64 3.06 1.44 9.74
CA LEU A 64 2.23 2.47 9.10
C LEU A 64 0.84 1.90 8.83
N LEU A 65 -0.18 2.53 9.41
CA LEU A 65 -1.58 2.18 9.18
C LEU A 65 -2.13 2.95 7.98
N VAL A 66 -2.02 2.36 6.79
CA VAL A 66 -2.54 2.94 5.54
C VAL A 66 -3.70 2.09 5.03
N GLU A 67 -4.79 2.73 4.61
CA GLU A 67 -5.94 2.02 4.02
C GLU A 67 -5.52 1.35 2.70
N THR A 68 -5.86 0.08 2.49
CA THR A 68 -5.55 -0.62 1.23
C THR A 68 -6.83 -1.01 0.49
N ARG A 69 -6.91 -0.68 -0.80
CA ARG A 69 -8.04 -1.02 -1.66
C ARG A 69 -7.61 -1.92 -2.82
N ASP A 70 -8.36 -3.00 -3.07
CA ASP A 70 -8.07 -3.94 -4.16
C ASP A 70 -8.82 -3.57 -5.44
N ALA A 71 -8.12 -2.94 -6.38
CA ALA A 71 -8.69 -2.50 -7.66
C ALA A 71 -9.03 -3.66 -8.61
N LYS A 72 -8.62 -4.91 -8.31
CA LYS A 72 -8.98 -6.08 -9.13
C LYS A 72 -10.32 -6.68 -8.75
N ARG A 73 -10.70 -6.59 -7.47
CA ARG A 73 -11.93 -7.19 -6.92
C ARG A 73 -13.09 -6.19 -6.85
N CYS A 74 -12.81 -4.90 -6.77
CA CYS A 74 -13.81 -3.85 -6.65
C CYS A 74 -13.81 -2.93 -7.87
N GLU A 75 -14.91 -2.91 -8.62
CA GLU A 75 -15.05 -2.02 -9.79
C GLU A 75 -15.07 -0.55 -9.40
N THR A 76 -15.58 -0.21 -8.22
CA THR A 76 -15.57 1.15 -7.67
C THR A 76 -14.13 1.67 -7.50
N THR A 77 -13.29 0.89 -6.82
CA THR A 77 -11.86 1.19 -6.65
C THR A 77 -11.12 1.27 -7.98
N LYS A 78 -11.50 0.42 -8.95
CA LYS A 78 -10.95 0.44 -10.31
C LYS A 78 -11.26 1.76 -11.02
N LYS A 79 -12.51 2.23 -10.94
CA LYS A 79 -12.96 3.51 -11.51
C LYS A 79 -12.25 4.68 -10.84
N GLU A 80 -12.19 4.69 -9.52
CA GLU A 80 -11.50 5.74 -8.74
C GLU A 80 -10.02 5.87 -9.13
N LEU A 81 -9.32 4.74 -9.29
CA LEU A 81 -7.92 4.73 -9.75
C LEU A 81 -7.77 5.24 -11.19
N LEU A 82 -8.74 4.95 -12.05
CA LEU A 82 -8.71 5.35 -13.45
C LEU A 82 -9.06 6.84 -13.62
N GLU A 83 -10.05 7.33 -12.89
CA GLU A 83 -10.50 8.72 -12.93
C GLU A 83 -9.52 9.66 -12.23
N GLY A 84 -9.02 9.28 -11.04
CA GLY A 84 -8.11 10.12 -10.28
C GLY A 84 -6.65 9.96 -10.71
N GLY A 85 -6.16 8.72 -10.82
CA GLY A 85 -4.77 8.45 -11.18
C GLY A 85 -4.50 8.46 -12.70
N GLY A 86 -5.55 8.42 -13.52
CA GLY A 86 -5.45 8.40 -14.99
C GLY A 86 -4.93 7.09 -15.59
N LYS A 87 -4.38 6.17 -14.77
CA LYS A 87 -3.77 4.91 -15.21
C LYS A 87 -4.15 3.76 -14.29
N LEU A 88 -4.60 2.65 -14.90
CA LEU A 88 -4.85 1.40 -14.20
C LEU A 88 -3.55 0.63 -13.89
N LYS A 89 -2.68 1.24 -13.08
CA LYS A 89 -1.38 0.70 -12.68
C LYS A 89 -1.30 0.61 -11.16
N VAL A 90 -0.85 -0.54 -10.66
CA VAL A 90 -0.60 -0.79 -9.22
C VAL A 90 0.86 -1.21 -9.00
N PRO A 91 1.45 -0.99 -7.82
CA PRO A 91 0.91 -0.23 -6.69
C PRO A 91 0.81 1.28 -6.99
N CYS A 92 -0.22 1.91 -6.45
CA CYS A 92 -0.43 3.35 -6.51
C CYS A 92 -0.86 3.85 -5.13
N LEU A 93 -0.20 4.90 -4.64
CA LEU A 93 -0.53 5.56 -3.38
C LEU A 93 -1.24 6.88 -3.68
N ARG A 94 -2.47 7.01 -3.21
CA ARG A 94 -3.21 8.26 -3.20
C ARG A 94 -2.91 8.98 -1.89
N ILE A 95 -2.63 10.27 -2.00
CA ILE A 95 -2.23 11.14 -0.90
C ILE A 95 -3.19 12.32 -0.90
N GLU A 96 -3.97 12.46 0.17
CA GLU A 96 -4.76 13.65 0.41
C GLU A 96 -3.95 14.64 1.27
N GLY A 97 -3.67 15.80 0.71
CA GLY A 97 -3.09 16.91 1.47
C GLY A 97 -4.16 17.61 2.30
N ASN A 98 -3.75 18.23 3.40
CA ASN A 98 -4.66 18.99 4.27
C ASN A 98 -5.33 20.17 3.54
N ASP A 99 -4.72 20.66 2.45
CA ASP A 99 -5.23 21.75 1.63
C ASP A 99 -6.28 21.28 0.59
N GLY A 100 -6.70 20.02 0.65
CA GLY A 100 -7.65 19.40 -0.29
C GLY A 100 -7.00 18.94 -1.60
N SER A 101 -5.68 19.10 -1.77
CA SER A 101 -4.96 18.61 -2.94
C SER A 101 -4.84 17.08 -2.91
N VAL A 102 -5.19 16.40 -4.00
CA VAL A 102 -5.02 14.94 -4.13
C VAL A 102 -3.86 14.64 -5.07
N SER A 103 -2.86 13.94 -4.57
CA SER A 103 -1.69 13.49 -5.34
C SER A 103 -1.67 11.98 -5.49
N TRP A 104 -1.19 11.51 -6.65
CA TRP A 104 -1.12 10.09 -6.98
C TRP A 104 0.33 9.71 -7.26
N LEU A 105 0.88 8.87 -6.39
CA LEU A 105 2.25 8.38 -6.49
C LEU A 105 2.26 6.95 -7.02
N TYR A 106 3.06 6.72 -8.05
CA TYR A 106 3.25 5.42 -8.67
C TYR A 106 4.64 4.87 -8.35
N GLN A 107 4.84 3.60 -8.71
CA GLN A 107 6.08 2.84 -8.51
C GLN A 107 6.32 2.41 -7.07
N SER A 108 6.60 1.12 -6.87
CA SER A 108 6.74 0.55 -5.52
C SER A 108 7.90 1.15 -4.73
N SER A 109 9.02 1.51 -5.36
CA SER A 109 10.19 2.06 -4.65
C SER A 109 9.94 3.50 -4.23
N ASP A 110 9.40 4.32 -5.11
CA ASP A 110 9.08 5.73 -4.82
C ASP A 110 8.04 5.84 -3.70
N ILE A 111 7.01 4.99 -3.73
CA ILE A 111 6.01 4.88 -2.65
C ILE A 111 6.69 4.55 -1.31
N ILE A 112 7.61 3.58 -1.28
CA ILE A 112 8.31 3.20 -0.05
C ILE A 112 9.18 4.34 0.46
N HIS A 113 9.98 4.97 -0.41
CA HIS A 113 10.83 6.10 -0.04
C HIS A 113 10.02 7.28 0.47
N TYR A 114 8.90 7.59 -0.18
CA TYR A 114 8.00 8.65 0.25
C TYR A 114 7.44 8.35 1.65
N LEU A 115 6.93 7.14 1.89
CA LEU A 115 6.38 6.72 3.18
C LEU A 115 7.44 6.75 4.29
N GLU A 116 8.65 6.30 4.00
CA GLU A 116 9.78 6.34 4.93
C GLU A 116 10.19 7.78 5.28
N ALA A 117 10.11 8.70 4.33
CA ALA A 117 10.38 10.12 4.56
C ALA A 117 9.32 10.80 5.46
N GLN A 118 8.12 10.23 5.60
CA GLN A 118 7.09 10.77 6.49
C GLN A 118 7.29 10.38 7.96
N ILE A 119 8.18 9.42 8.24
CA ILE A 119 8.44 8.91 9.58
C ILE A 119 9.40 9.89 10.29
N PRO A 120 9.01 10.46 11.44
CA PRO A 120 9.93 11.26 12.24
C PRO A 120 11.09 10.38 12.73
N ARG A 121 12.32 10.91 12.63
CA ARG A 121 13.56 10.23 13.06
C ARG A 121 13.82 10.44 14.54
#